data_AF-A0A0N4VML8-F1
#
_entry.id   AF-A0A0N4VML8-F1
#
_cell.length_a   1.000
_cell.length_b   1.000
_cell.length_c   1.000
_cell.angle_alpha   90.00
_cell.angle_beta   90.00
_cell.angle_gamma   90.00
#
_symmetry.space_group_name_H-M   'P 1'
#
loop_
_entity.id
_entity.type
_entity.pdbx_description
1 polymer ?
#
loop_
_entity_poly.entity_id
_entity_poly.type
_entity_poly.pdbx_seq_one_letter_code
_entity_poly.pdbx_strand_id
1 'polypeptide(L)'
;MASSALHLPSKSIDDILRVAKSRGYTNHGELFSASWLSELAHELWPTVSCVAAKFPSKDKLVKLLVQGSLILIPYDCDRNHEPTCRHGHSAHWCIIVGYLCPKAGLDSVSWVNTIPEDTNNLYVFALHGKSRHCALWDYDSLLKSNANLFEVSPKRLKDNEKYVVPEEGLSALRGQCVIVSLSHAIVE
;
A
#
# COMPACT_ATOMS: atom_id res chain seq x y z
N MET A 1 5.29 -9.77 1.12
CA MET A 1 4.00 -9.59 1.83
C MET A 1 2.82 -9.66 0.89
N ALA A 2 2.65 -8.72 -0.07
CA ALA A 2 1.50 -8.73 -0.99
C ALA A 2 1.42 -10.02 -1.81
N SER A 3 2.54 -10.48 -2.36
CA SER A 3 2.62 -11.76 -3.07
C SER A 3 2.18 -12.95 -2.21
N SER A 4 2.60 -13.02 -0.95
CA SER A 4 2.18 -14.06 -0.01
C SER A 4 0.68 -13.98 0.30
N ALA A 5 0.13 -12.78 0.50
CA ALA A 5 -1.29 -12.57 0.76
C ALA A 5 -2.19 -12.94 -0.44
N LEU A 6 -1.65 -12.87 -1.66
CA LEU A 6 -2.32 -13.31 -2.89
C LEU A 6 -1.92 -14.74 -3.33
N HIS A 7 -1.17 -15.47 -2.50
CA HIS A 7 -0.69 -16.81 -2.81
C HIS A 7 0.10 -16.92 -4.13
N LEU A 8 0.83 -15.87 -4.50
CA LEU A 8 1.67 -15.85 -5.69
C LEU A 8 2.95 -16.67 -5.50
N PRO A 9 3.57 -17.14 -6.59
CA PRO A 9 4.90 -17.75 -6.55
C PRO A 9 5.89 -16.86 -5.81
N SER A 10 6.65 -17.45 -4.89
CA SER A 10 7.65 -16.73 -4.12
C SER A 10 8.78 -16.25 -5.03
N LYS A 11 9.31 -15.07 -4.73
CA LYS A 11 10.54 -14.54 -5.30
C LYS A 11 11.46 -14.13 -4.18
N SER A 12 12.76 -14.31 -4.37
CA SER A 12 13.75 -13.86 -3.39
C SER A 12 13.74 -12.33 -3.32
N ILE A 13 14.10 -11.79 -2.16
CA ILE A 13 14.25 -10.33 -1.98
C ILE A 13 15.33 -9.80 -2.94
N ASP A 14 16.40 -10.56 -3.13
CA ASP A 14 17.51 -10.20 -4.03
C ASP A 14 17.07 -10.12 -5.49
N ASP A 15 16.20 -11.03 -5.96
CA ASP A 15 15.64 -10.97 -7.31
C ASP A 15 14.75 -9.75 -7.51
N ILE A 16 13.87 -9.46 -6.53
CA ILE A 16 13.01 -8.29 -6.57
C ILE A 16 13.88 -7.01 -6.63
N LEU A 17 14.90 -6.93 -5.77
CA LEU A 17 15.82 -5.79 -5.73
C LEU A 17 16.63 -5.67 -7.02
N ARG A 18 17.08 -6.78 -7.60
CA ARG A 18 17.81 -6.81 -8.88
C ARG A 18 16.98 -6.25 -10.02
N VAL A 19 15.71 -6.68 -10.15
CA VAL A 19 14.82 -6.15 -11.20
C VAL A 19 14.56 -4.66 -10.98
N ALA A 20 14.24 -4.25 -9.75
CA ALA A 20 14.02 -2.84 -9.42
C ALA A 20 15.24 -1.95 -9.74
N LYS A 21 16.46 -2.44 -9.47
CA LYS A 21 17.71 -1.77 -9.84
C LYS A 21 17.90 -1.66 -11.35
N SER A 22 17.63 -2.73 -12.09
CA SER A 22 17.77 -2.74 -13.56
C SER A 22 16.83 -1.75 -14.26
N ARG A 23 15.67 -1.46 -13.66
CA ARG A 23 14.73 -0.42 -14.10
C ARG A 23 15.09 0.99 -13.63
N GLY A 24 16.11 1.12 -12.78
CA GLY A 24 16.52 2.39 -12.20
C GLY A 24 15.54 2.93 -11.16
N TYR A 25 14.66 2.10 -10.57
CA TYR A 25 13.67 2.56 -9.59
C TYR A 25 14.23 2.71 -8.18
N THR A 26 15.36 2.03 -7.89
CA THR A 26 15.97 2.04 -6.55
C THR A 26 17.43 1.64 -6.58
N ASN A 27 18.20 2.07 -5.59
CA ASN A 27 19.55 1.59 -5.31
C ASN A 27 19.61 0.69 -4.06
N HIS A 28 18.67 0.82 -3.13
CA HIS A 28 18.70 0.15 -1.82
C HIS A 28 17.38 -0.53 -1.42
N GLY A 29 16.33 -0.41 -2.24
CA GLY A 29 15.02 -1.05 -2.04
C GLY A 29 13.88 -0.07 -1.78
N GLU A 30 14.15 1.20 -1.46
CA GLU A 30 13.10 2.21 -1.38
C GLU A 30 12.47 2.48 -2.75
N LEU A 31 11.15 2.63 -2.77
CA LEU A 31 10.38 3.00 -3.95
C LEU A 31 9.58 4.25 -3.64
N PHE A 32 9.91 5.34 -4.34
CA PHE A 32 9.32 6.66 -4.17
C PHE A 32 8.26 6.99 -5.22
N SER A 33 7.77 6.01 -5.96
CA SER A 33 6.70 6.16 -6.95
C SER A 33 5.73 4.98 -6.91
N ALA A 34 4.42 5.29 -6.94
CA ALA A 34 3.39 4.28 -7.07
C ALA A 34 3.38 3.60 -8.44
N SER A 35 3.68 4.35 -9.52
CA SER A 35 3.77 3.77 -10.87
C SER A 35 4.94 2.78 -10.97
N TRP A 36 6.11 3.13 -10.44
CA TRP A 36 7.27 2.23 -10.42
C TRP A 36 6.98 0.94 -9.65
N LEU A 37 6.30 1.03 -8.50
CA LEU A 37 5.91 -0.16 -7.74
C LEU A 37 4.91 -1.02 -8.52
N SER A 38 3.95 -0.38 -9.21
CA SER A 38 2.96 -1.06 -10.05
C SER A 38 3.62 -1.81 -11.22
N GLU A 39 4.53 -1.14 -11.94
CA GLU A 39 5.27 -1.69 -13.07
C GLU A 39 6.18 -2.84 -12.61
N LEU A 40 6.92 -2.66 -11.52
CA LEU A 40 7.77 -3.70 -10.93
C LEU A 40 6.95 -4.93 -10.53
N ALA A 41 5.79 -4.74 -9.90
CA ALA A 41 4.93 -5.84 -9.49
C ALA A 41 4.39 -6.60 -10.70
N HIS A 42 3.99 -5.91 -11.77
CA HIS A 42 3.52 -6.54 -13.00
C HIS A 42 4.63 -7.33 -13.72
N GLU A 43 5.85 -6.80 -13.78
CA GLU A 43 7.00 -7.50 -14.38
C GLU A 43 7.38 -8.78 -13.61
N LEU A 44 7.34 -8.70 -12.28
CA LEU A 44 7.66 -9.84 -11.42
C LEU A 44 6.54 -10.89 -11.46
N TRP A 45 5.28 -10.47 -11.42
CA TRP A 45 4.12 -11.37 -11.41
C TRP A 45 3.13 -11.01 -12.52
N PRO A 46 3.36 -11.49 -13.77
CA PRO A 46 2.51 -11.16 -14.92
C PRO A 46 1.04 -11.59 -14.79
N THR A 47 0.76 -12.56 -13.91
CA THR A 47 -0.60 -13.03 -13.59
C THR A 47 -1.39 -12.08 -12.70
N VAL A 48 -0.81 -10.94 -12.34
CA VAL A 48 -1.40 -9.95 -11.46
C VAL A 48 -1.66 -8.67 -12.23
N SER A 49 -2.87 -8.14 -12.04
CA SER A 49 -3.22 -6.79 -12.44
C SER A 49 -2.76 -5.84 -11.35
N CYS A 50 -1.82 -4.97 -11.67
CA CYS A 50 -1.29 -3.94 -10.78
C CYS A 50 -1.56 -2.57 -11.40
N VAL A 51 -2.26 -1.69 -10.69
CA VAL A 51 -2.61 -0.35 -11.18
C VAL A 51 -2.28 0.69 -10.12
N ALA A 52 -1.37 1.61 -10.46
CA ALA A 52 -1.21 2.85 -9.71
C ALA A 52 -2.41 3.77 -9.95
N ALA A 53 -3.08 4.19 -8.88
CA ALA A 53 -4.31 4.96 -8.97
C ALA A 53 -4.43 5.96 -7.83
N LYS A 54 -5.29 6.96 -8.01
CA LYS A 54 -5.78 7.78 -6.91
C LYS A 54 -6.53 6.92 -5.90
N PHE A 55 -6.58 7.41 -4.66
CA PHE A 55 -7.26 6.67 -3.61
C PHE A 55 -8.72 6.36 -3.94
N PRO A 56 -9.16 5.11 -3.71
CA PRO A 56 -10.57 4.79 -3.83
C PRO A 56 -11.36 5.46 -2.71
N SER A 57 -12.61 5.84 -3.01
CA SER A 57 -13.59 6.15 -1.97
C SER A 57 -13.77 4.96 -1.03
N LYS A 58 -14.32 5.19 0.17
CA LYS A 58 -14.59 4.14 1.17
C LYS A 58 -15.38 2.97 0.55
N ASP A 59 -16.46 3.26 -0.16
CA ASP A 59 -17.26 2.25 -0.87
C ASP A 59 -16.47 1.50 -1.93
N LYS A 60 -15.63 2.21 -2.69
CA LYS A 60 -14.82 1.56 -3.73
C LYS A 60 -13.72 0.69 -3.12
N LEU A 61 -13.10 1.11 -2.01
CA LEU A 61 -12.12 0.32 -1.28
C LEU A 61 -12.73 -1.00 -0.80
N VAL A 62 -13.88 -0.91 -0.13
CA VAL A 62 -14.62 -2.08 0.36
C VAL A 62 -14.98 -3.03 -0.79
N LYS A 63 -15.48 -2.50 -1.92
CA LYS A 63 -15.77 -3.31 -3.12
C LYS A 63 -14.53 -4.04 -3.64
N LEU A 64 -13.39 -3.36 -3.71
CA LEU A 64 -12.12 -3.95 -4.15
C LEU A 64 -11.67 -5.08 -3.22
N LEU A 65 -11.76 -4.87 -1.90
CA LEU A 65 -11.39 -5.87 -0.89
C LEU A 65 -12.30 -7.11 -0.94
N VAL A 66 -13.62 -6.92 -1.05
CA VAL A 66 -14.59 -8.02 -1.23
C VAL A 66 -14.33 -8.82 -2.50
N GLN A 67 -13.83 -8.16 -3.56
CA GLN A 67 -13.42 -8.78 -4.81
C GLN A 67 -12.03 -9.45 -4.75
N GLY A 68 -11.40 -9.50 -3.57
CA GLY A 68 -10.09 -10.13 -3.37
C GLY A 68 -8.90 -9.29 -3.83
N SER A 69 -9.09 -7.99 -4.10
CA SER A 69 -7.98 -7.09 -4.38
C SER A 69 -7.27 -6.70 -3.08
N LEU A 70 -5.96 -6.47 -3.15
CA LEU A 70 -5.18 -5.80 -2.11
C LEU A 70 -4.87 -4.36 -2.53
N ILE A 71 -4.67 -3.48 -1.54
CA ILE A 71 -4.33 -2.09 -1.81
C ILE A 71 -3.04 -1.75 -1.07
N LEU A 72 -1.99 -1.38 -1.80
CA LEU A 72 -0.76 -0.86 -1.22
C LEU A 72 -0.87 0.66 -1.10
N ILE A 73 -0.68 1.16 0.11
CA ILE A 73 -0.81 2.59 0.42
C ILE A 73 0.53 3.08 1.00
N PRO A 74 1.19 4.06 0.36
CA PRO A 74 2.28 4.77 0.99
C PRO A 74 1.69 5.72 2.04
N TYR A 75 2.34 5.86 3.19
CA TYR A 75 1.88 6.73 4.27
C TYR A 75 3.08 7.16 5.11
N ASP A 76 2.91 8.17 5.96
CA ASP A 76 3.97 8.60 6.88
C ASP A 76 3.89 7.77 8.15
N CYS A 77 4.92 6.96 8.40
CA CYS A 77 4.93 5.94 9.45
C CYS A 77 5.49 6.50 10.75
N ASP A 78 4.77 6.35 11.86
CA ASP A 78 5.31 6.66 13.19
C ASP A 78 6.14 5.50 13.78
N ARG A 79 6.73 5.71 14.96
CA ARG A 79 7.57 4.72 15.66
C ARG A 79 6.79 3.44 16.03
N ASN A 80 5.49 3.54 16.27
CA ASN A 80 4.59 2.42 16.51
C ASN A 80 3.97 1.85 15.20
N HIS A 81 4.44 2.33 14.04
CA HIS A 81 3.93 2.01 12.71
C HIS A 81 2.56 2.58 12.34
N GLU A 82 1.92 3.33 13.23
CA GLU A 82 0.63 3.97 12.91
C GLU A 82 0.81 5.13 11.92
N PRO A 83 -0.26 5.50 11.20
CA PRO A 83 -0.26 6.67 10.35
C PRO A 83 -0.06 7.94 11.16
N THR A 84 0.88 8.78 10.73
CA THR A 84 1.14 10.11 11.30
C THR A 84 1.20 11.17 10.21
N CYS A 85 1.39 12.44 10.58
CA CYS A 85 1.53 13.56 9.65
C CYS A 85 2.79 14.37 9.95
N ARG A 86 3.95 13.92 9.43
CA ARG A 86 5.28 14.53 9.62
C ARG A 86 5.98 14.80 8.28
N HIS A 87 5.24 15.35 7.33
CA HIS A 87 5.67 15.77 5.99
C HIS A 87 6.22 14.64 5.08
N GLY A 88 6.05 13.38 5.46
CA GLY A 88 6.59 12.23 4.72
C GLY A 88 8.01 11.84 5.12
N HIS A 89 8.54 12.39 6.22
CA HIS A 89 9.90 12.11 6.69
C HIS A 89 10.13 10.65 7.06
N SER A 90 9.07 9.88 7.29
CA SER A 90 9.10 8.45 7.51
C SER A 90 8.15 7.72 6.56
N ALA A 91 8.06 8.20 5.30
CA ALA A 91 7.26 7.55 4.26
C ALA A 91 7.55 6.04 4.19
N HIS A 92 6.50 5.24 4.23
CA HIS A 92 6.55 3.79 4.15
C HIS A 92 5.31 3.22 3.46
N TRP A 93 5.40 1.96 3.01
CA TRP A 93 4.28 1.25 2.38
C TRP A 93 3.60 0.33 3.39
N CYS A 94 2.28 0.36 3.42
CA CYS A 94 1.45 -0.67 4.05
C CYS A 94 0.62 -1.40 3.00
N ILE A 95 0.07 -2.56 3.37
CA ILE A 95 -0.87 -3.33 2.54
C ILE A 95 -2.18 -3.43 3.29
N ILE A 96 -3.26 -3.00 2.65
CA ILE A 96 -4.62 -3.18 3.15
C ILE A 96 -5.14 -4.52 2.65
N VAL A 97 -5.55 -5.36 3.60
CA VAL A 97 -5.96 -6.76 3.37
C VAL A 97 -7.39 -7.04 3.81
N GLY A 98 -8.06 -6.06 4.41
CA GLY A 98 -9.43 -6.20 4.87
C GLY A 98 -9.95 -4.91 5.50
N TYR A 99 -11.19 -4.93 5.97
CA TYR A 99 -11.83 -3.79 6.59
C TYR A 99 -12.68 -4.19 7.80
N LEU A 100 -13.02 -3.19 8.61
CA LEU A 100 -14.02 -3.26 9.67
C LEU A 100 -14.92 -2.02 9.55
N CYS A 101 -16.23 -2.25 9.45
CA CYS A 101 -17.25 -1.20 9.50
C CYS A 101 -18.14 -1.44 10.73
N PRO A 102 -17.89 -0.77 11.87
CA PRO A 102 -18.72 -0.92 13.05
C PRO A 102 -20.13 -0.40 12.79
N LYS A 103 -21.14 -1.18 13.17
CA LYS A 103 -22.53 -0.74 13.22
C LYS A 103 -22.94 -0.52 14.68
N ALA A 104 -23.55 0.63 14.97
CA ALA A 104 -24.03 0.93 16.32
C ALA A 104 -25.04 -0.12 16.79
N GLY A 105 -24.96 -0.50 18.06
CA GLY A 105 -25.88 -1.47 18.68
C GLY A 105 -25.58 -2.95 18.39
N LEU A 106 -24.50 -3.26 17.66
CA LEU A 106 -23.97 -4.62 17.60
C LEU A 106 -22.96 -4.85 18.74
N ASP A 107 -23.10 -5.99 19.41
CA ASP A 107 -22.24 -6.43 20.53
C ASP A 107 -21.22 -7.50 20.12
N SER A 108 -21.24 -7.92 18.85
CA SER A 108 -20.41 -8.99 18.32
C SER A 108 -19.80 -8.64 16.96
N VAL A 109 -18.61 -9.18 16.70
CA VAL A 109 -17.90 -9.05 15.42
C VAL A 109 -18.18 -10.29 14.58
N SER A 110 -18.64 -10.09 13.35
CA SER A 110 -18.87 -11.16 12.37
C SER A 110 -18.01 -10.93 11.14
N TRP A 111 -17.34 -11.98 10.67
CA TRP A 111 -16.65 -11.96 9.39
C TRP A 111 -17.68 -12.05 8.27
N VAL A 112 -17.73 -11.03 7.42
CA VAL A 112 -18.64 -10.97 6.28
C VAL A 112 -17.84 -10.74 5.00
N ASN A 113 -18.28 -11.36 3.91
CA ASN A 113 -17.76 -11.09 2.57
C ASN A 113 -18.82 -10.36 1.72
N THR A 114 -19.42 -9.33 2.31
CA THR A 114 -20.50 -8.54 1.72
C THR A 114 -20.19 -7.07 1.88
N ILE A 115 -20.57 -6.28 0.88
CA ILE A 115 -20.44 -4.82 0.95
C ILE A 115 -21.40 -4.30 2.05
N PRO A 116 -20.91 -3.67 3.14
CA PRO A 116 -21.76 -2.99 4.11
C PRO A 116 -22.58 -1.88 3.48
N GLU A 117 -23.76 -1.61 4.05
CA GLU A 117 -24.65 -0.52 3.64
C GLU A 117 -24.08 0.86 3.96
N ASP A 118 -23.25 0.95 5.01
CA ASP A 118 -22.61 2.18 5.46
C ASP A 118 -21.09 1.96 5.62
N THR A 119 -20.31 2.85 5.03
CA THR A 119 -18.85 2.88 5.10
C THR A 119 -18.31 4.12 5.80
N ASN A 120 -19.15 4.94 6.44
CA ASN A 120 -18.72 6.19 7.08
C ASN A 120 -17.63 5.94 8.14
N ASN A 121 -17.79 4.93 8.98
CA ASN A 121 -16.83 4.51 10.00
C ASN A 121 -15.97 3.34 9.50
N LEU A 122 -15.13 3.59 8.50
CA LEU A 122 -14.30 2.57 7.88
C LEU A 122 -12.93 2.48 8.56
N TYR A 123 -12.65 1.31 9.11
CA TYR A 123 -11.32 0.91 9.54
C TYR A 123 -10.75 -0.13 8.58
N VAL A 124 -9.42 -0.20 8.49
CA VAL A 124 -8.70 -1.10 7.59
C VAL A 124 -7.72 -1.97 8.34
N PHE A 125 -7.67 -3.25 7.95
CA PHE A 125 -6.64 -4.16 8.39
C PHE A 125 -5.38 -3.96 7.55
N ALA A 126 -4.29 -3.55 8.20
CA ALA A 126 -3.06 -3.16 7.55
C ALA A 126 -1.88 -4.05 7.96
N LEU A 127 -1.11 -4.49 6.96
CA LEU A 127 0.17 -5.18 7.15
C LEU A 127 1.33 -4.22 6.87
N HIS A 128 2.37 -4.29 7.70
CA HIS A 128 3.53 -3.40 7.64
C HIS A 128 4.83 -4.20 7.56
N GLY A 129 5.77 -3.80 6.69
CA GLY A 129 6.97 -4.60 6.36
C GLY A 129 7.96 -4.81 7.50
N LYS A 130 7.86 -4.01 8.56
CA LYS A 130 8.72 -4.09 9.76
C LYS A 130 8.01 -4.66 10.98
N SER A 131 6.76 -5.08 10.86
CA SER A 131 5.94 -5.62 11.95
C SER A 131 5.43 -7.01 11.61
N ARG A 132 5.24 -7.84 12.63
CA ARG A 132 4.57 -9.15 12.52
C ARG A 132 3.07 -9.07 12.83
N HIS A 133 2.60 -7.91 13.29
CA HIS A 133 1.22 -7.71 13.72
C HIS A 133 0.40 -7.08 12.61
N CYS A 134 -0.82 -7.58 12.42
CA CYS A 134 -1.84 -6.88 11.66
C CYS A 134 -2.35 -5.72 12.50
N ALA A 135 -2.33 -4.51 11.94
CA ALA A 135 -2.87 -3.33 12.58
C ALA A 135 -4.30 -3.05 12.12
N LEU A 136 -5.04 -2.28 12.92
CA LEU A 136 -6.36 -1.77 12.57
C LEU A 136 -6.31 -0.25 12.64
N TRP A 137 -6.53 0.43 11.52
CA TRP A 137 -6.43 1.89 11.44
C TRP A 137 -7.71 2.51 10.89
N ASP A 138 -8.04 3.71 11.36
CA ASP A 138 -9.04 4.56 10.73
C ASP A 138 -8.58 4.92 9.31
N TYR A 139 -9.45 4.68 8.31
CA TYR A 139 -9.08 4.87 6.92
C TYR A 139 -8.84 6.35 6.58
N ASP A 140 -9.62 7.27 7.16
CA ASP A 140 -9.44 8.70 6.91
C ASP A 140 -8.09 9.22 7.45
N SER A 141 -7.66 8.70 8.60
CA SER A 141 -6.34 9.00 9.19
C SER A 141 -5.21 8.49 8.31
N LEU A 142 -5.36 7.31 7.71
CA LEU A 142 -4.39 6.78 6.73
C LEU A 142 -4.33 7.66 5.47
N LEU A 143 -5.47 8.08 4.93
CA LEU A 143 -5.51 8.98 3.76
C LEU A 143 -4.88 10.35 4.07
N LYS A 144 -5.14 10.92 5.25
CA LYS A 144 -4.48 12.16 5.72
C LYS A 144 -2.96 11.99 5.80
N SER A 145 -2.50 10.86 6.35
CA SER A 145 -1.08 10.54 6.45
C SER A 145 -0.40 10.48 5.09
N ASN A 146 -1.03 9.85 4.09
CA ASN A 146 -0.54 9.86 2.72
C ASN A 146 -0.59 11.26 2.08
N ALA A 147 -1.66 12.01 2.28
CA ALA A 147 -1.80 13.36 1.72
C ALA A 147 -0.71 14.31 2.24
N ASN A 148 -0.11 13.98 3.38
CA ASN A 148 1.01 14.67 4.00
C ASN A 148 2.40 14.29 3.43
N LEU A 149 2.50 13.38 2.46
CA LEU A 149 3.80 13.02 1.84
C LEU A 149 4.31 14.18 0.96
N PHE A 150 5.00 15.14 1.57
CA PHE A 150 5.46 16.36 0.93
C PHE A 150 6.91 16.27 0.47
N GLU A 151 7.79 15.75 1.32
CA GLU A 151 9.22 15.77 1.07
C GLU A 151 9.94 14.51 1.54
N VAL A 152 11.00 14.17 0.83
CA VAL A 152 11.94 13.14 1.27
C VAL A 152 12.59 13.61 2.56
N SER A 153 12.72 12.69 3.52
CA SER A 153 13.32 12.98 4.83
C SER A 153 14.64 13.75 4.71
N PRO A 154 14.81 14.88 5.43
CA PRO A 154 16.09 15.59 5.48
C PRO A 154 17.25 14.73 5.95
N LYS A 155 16.98 13.63 6.68
CA LYS A 155 17.99 12.64 7.08
C LYS A 155 18.54 11.87 5.88
N ARG A 156 17.66 11.47 4.95
CA ARG A 156 18.05 10.78 3.70
C ARG A 156 18.82 11.68 2.74
N LEU A 157 18.69 12.99 2.87
CA LEU A 157 19.50 13.94 2.10
C LEU A 157 20.92 14.12 2.67
N LYS A 158 21.19 13.61 3.89
CA LYS A 158 22.43 13.82 4.64
C LYS A 158 23.18 12.54 4.97
N ASP A 159 22.65 11.37 4.63
CA ASP A 159 23.24 10.08 4.99
C ASP A 159 24.25 9.55 3.96
N ASN A 160 24.58 10.35 2.93
CA ASN A 160 25.49 10.02 1.81
C ASN A 160 25.01 8.86 0.92
N GLU A 161 23.81 8.33 1.13
CA GLU A 161 23.23 7.31 0.27
C GLU A 161 22.65 7.93 -1.00
N LYS A 162 22.65 7.17 -2.09
CA LYS A 162 22.12 7.62 -3.37
C LYS A 162 20.72 7.09 -3.57
N TYR A 163 19.72 7.82 -3.08
CA TYR A 163 18.33 7.46 -3.33
C TYR A 163 17.89 7.80 -4.75
N VAL A 164 17.10 6.92 -5.35
CA VAL A 164 16.41 7.21 -6.61
C VAL A 164 15.05 7.81 -6.26
N VAL A 165 14.85 9.08 -6.58
CA VAL A 165 13.60 9.80 -6.32
C VAL A 165 13.09 10.35 -7.67
N PRO A 166 11.79 10.22 -7.99
CA PRO A 166 11.20 10.86 -9.17
C PRO A 166 11.42 12.38 -9.16
N GLU A 167 11.38 13.01 -10.34
CA GLU A 167 11.55 14.46 -10.48
C GLU A 167 10.50 15.23 -9.67
N GLU A 168 9.29 14.71 -9.63
CA GLU A 168 8.16 15.25 -8.88
C GLU A 168 8.21 14.94 -7.36
N GLY A 169 9.28 14.29 -6.89
CA GLY A 169 9.50 13.97 -5.49
C GLY A 169 8.44 13.02 -4.91
N LEU A 170 8.00 13.29 -3.68
CA LEU A 170 6.96 12.48 -3.04
C LEU A 170 5.56 12.69 -3.64
N SER A 171 5.37 13.61 -4.58
CA SER A 171 4.08 13.72 -5.27
C SER A 171 3.74 12.49 -6.12
N ALA A 172 4.74 11.69 -6.49
CA ALA A 172 4.58 10.36 -7.10
C ALA A 172 3.95 9.32 -6.14
N LEU A 173 3.91 9.60 -4.83
CA LEU A 173 3.22 8.80 -3.81
C LEU A 173 1.96 9.48 -3.27
N ARG A 174 1.99 10.82 -3.18
CA ARG A 174 0.94 11.61 -2.54
C ARG A 174 -0.38 11.54 -3.32
N GLY A 175 -1.42 11.16 -2.61
CA GLY A 175 -2.75 10.87 -3.14
C GLY A 175 -2.82 9.61 -4.00
N GLN A 176 -1.80 8.74 -3.96
CA GLN A 176 -1.70 7.54 -4.79
C GLN A 176 -1.71 6.27 -3.95
N CYS A 177 -2.17 5.18 -4.55
CA CYS A 177 -2.06 3.81 -4.08
C CYS A 177 -1.73 2.88 -5.25
N VAL A 178 -1.42 1.62 -4.95
CA VAL A 178 -1.37 0.56 -5.95
C VAL A 178 -2.44 -0.47 -5.63
N ILE A 179 -3.38 -0.66 -6.55
CA ILE A 179 -4.41 -1.70 -6.46
C ILE A 179 -3.86 -2.95 -7.14
N VAL A 180 -3.92 -4.08 -6.44
CA VAL A 180 -3.37 -5.35 -6.88
C VAL A 180 -4.47 -6.40 -6.84
N SER A 181 -4.76 -7.03 -7.96
CA SER A 181 -5.73 -8.12 -8.06
C SER A 181 -5.17 -9.24 -8.92
N LEU A 182 -5.64 -10.47 -8.68
CA LEU A 182 -5.35 -11.56 -9.60
C LEU A 182 -6.03 -11.24 -10.94
N SER A 183 -5.24 -11.21 -12.02
CA SER A 183 -5.81 -11.21 -13.35
C SER A 183 -6.64 -12.48 -13.44
N HIS A 184 -7.95 -12.36 -13.66
CA HIS A 184 -8.72 -13.55 -14.00
C HIS A 184 -8.08 -14.06 -15.27
N ALA A 185 -7.41 -15.21 -15.20
CA ALA A 185 -7.11 -15.95 -16.41
C ALA A 185 -8.45 -16.08 -17.12
N ILE A 186 -8.54 -15.54 -18.34
CA ILE A 186 -9.54 -16.03 -19.27
C ILE A 186 -9.23 -17.52 -19.33
N VAL A 187 -10.06 -18.32 -18.67
CA VAL A 187 -10.06 -19.75 -18.87
C VAL A 187 -10.52 -19.88 -20.32
N GLU A 188 -9.57 -20.04 -21.24
CA GLU A 188 -9.86 -20.47 -22.60
C GLU A 188 -10.56 -21.85 -22.58
#